data_AF-A0A9D4I432-F1
#
_entry.id   AF-A0A9D4I432-F1
#
_cell.length_a   1.000
_cell.length_b   1.000
_cell.length_c   1.000
_cell.angle_alpha   90.00
_cell.angle_beta   90.00
_cell.angle_gamma   90.00
#
_symmetry.space_group_name_H-M   'P 1'
#
loop_
_entity.id
_entity.type
_entity.pdbx_description
1 polymer ?
#
loop_
_entity_poly.entity_id
_entity_poly.type
_entity_poly.pdbx_seq_one_letter_code
_entity_poly.pdbx_strand_id
1 'polypeptide(L)'
;MTDENSNDDIPAKLNLLFSEFKNMKEEIRGSAFSAQEEVKRFKKEKDVAWRFKGNRVQFEFNEDIADNRKQIDWSIEHGKTGYCRELIAETLTNIKKRNKLIRIADTSEGGWGTVKLYESNPVASDSEDEAKINRADNKALKKKKNATKGKSDDVITFSPVCCCSHARALWRWSRWSFSR
;
A
#
# COMPACT_ATOMS: atom_id res chain seq x y z
N MET A 1 -52.81 5.43 58.67
CA MET A 1 -52.29 6.69 58.12
C MET A 1 -51.89 6.39 56.69
N THR A 2 -52.41 7.20 55.77
CA THR A 2 -52.46 7.03 54.32
C THR A 2 -51.14 6.66 53.65
N ASP A 3 -51.24 5.76 52.67
CA ASP A 3 -50.31 5.60 51.54
C ASP A 3 -50.12 6.95 50.82
N GLU A 4 -48.91 7.19 50.29
CA GLU A 4 -48.47 8.15 49.25
C GLU A 4 -46.98 8.47 49.54
N ASN A 5 -45.98 8.38 48.65
CA ASN A 5 -45.95 8.52 47.21
C ASN A 5 -44.57 7.99 46.72
N SER A 6 -44.52 6.83 46.06
CA SER A 6 -43.32 6.30 45.38
C SER A 6 -43.39 6.50 43.86
N ASN A 7 -44.10 7.55 43.42
CA ASN A 7 -44.41 7.80 42.01
C ASN A 7 -43.65 9.00 41.42
N ASP A 8 -42.94 9.79 42.23
CA ASP A 8 -42.25 11.02 41.79
C ASP A 8 -40.93 10.78 41.03
N ASP A 9 -40.49 9.52 40.97
CA ASP A 9 -39.16 9.14 40.45
C ASP A 9 -39.23 8.51 39.04
N ILE A 10 -40.44 8.18 38.58
CA ILE A 10 -40.71 7.62 37.26
C ILE A 10 -40.43 8.61 36.11
N PRO A 11 -40.85 9.90 36.17
CA PRO A 11 -40.59 10.83 35.08
C PRO A 11 -39.09 11.17 34.95
N ALA A 12 -38.34 11.20 36.06
CA ALA A 12 -36.90 11.41 36.06
C ALA A 12 -36.15 10.22 35.40
N LYS A 13 -36.53 8.99 35.76
CA LYS A 13 -35.97 7.77 35.16
C LYS A 13 -36.31 7.65 33.67
N LEU A 14 -37.52 8.02 33.27
CA LEU A 14 -37.89 8.08 31.86
C LEU A 14 -37.05 9.07 31.07
N ASN A 15 -36.84 10.28 31.60
CA ASN A 15 -36.02 11.30 30.94
C ASN A 15 -34.55 10.86 30.80
N LEU A 16 -34.00 10.20 31.82
CA LEU A 16 -32.66 9.62 31.76
C LEU A 16 -32.59 8.56 30.65
N LEU A 17 -33.54 7.62 30.63
CA LEU A 17 -33.60 6.55 29.62
C LEU A 17 -33.75 7.13 28.20
N PHE A 18 -34.59 8.17 28.02
CA PHE A 18 -34.71 8.87 26.74
C PHE A 18 -33.40 9.55 26.32
N SER A 19 -32.63 10.10 27.27
CA SER A 19 -31.33 10.71 26.97
C SER A 19 -30.29 9.66 26.57
N GLU A 20 -30.25 8.51 27.24
CA GLU A 20 -29.38 7.39 26.90
C GLU A 20 -29.74 6.81 25.52
N PHE A 21 -31.05 6.66 25.24
CA PHE A 21 -31.52 6.16 23.94
C PHE A 21 -31.18 7.13 22.81
N LYS A 22 -31.21 8.45 23.07
CA LYS A 22 -30.80 9.47 22.11
C LYS A 22 -29.30 9.40 21.83
N ASN A 23 -28.47 9.25 22.86
CA ASN A 23 -27.03 9.11 22.72
C ASN A 23 -26.68 7.84 21.91
N MET A 24 -27.30 6.71 22.25
CA MET A 24 -27.10 5.45 21.52
C MET A 24 -27.53 5.55 20.05
N LYS A 25 -28.63 6.26 19.76
CA LYS A 25 -29.07 6.50 18.38
C LYS A 25 -28.08 7.34 17.58
N GLU A 26 -27.49 8.36 18.20
CA GLU A 26 -26.47 9.20 17.55
C GLU A 26 -25.14 8.44 17.38
N GLU A 27 -24.76 7.56 18.33
CA GLU A 27 -23.62 6.65 18.17
C GLU A 27 -23.83 5.62 17.05
N ILE A 28 -25.04 5.04 16.93
CA ILE A 28 -25.39 4.13 15.82
C ILE A 28 -25.37 4.87 14.48
N ARG A 29 -25.85 6.12 14.44
CA ARG A 29 -25.76 6.95 13.23
C ARG A 29 -24.32 7.28 12.86
N GLY A 30 -23.48 7.64 13.83
CA GLY A 30 -22.06 7.92 13.62
C GLY A 30 -21.29 6.71 13.12
N SER A 31 -21.51 5.54 13.74
CA SER A 31 -20.88 4.28 13.33
C SER A 31 -21.36 3.79 11.96
N ALA A 32 -22.67 3.90 11.65
CA ALA A 32 -23.21 3.57 10.33
C ALA A 32 -22.71 4.51 9.23
N PHE A 33 -22.53 5.80 9.53
CA PHE A 33 -21.97 6.77 8.58
C PHE A 33 -20.49 6.50 8.31
N SER A 34 -19.69 6.24 9.35
CA SER A 34 -18.27 5.87 9.23
C SER A 34 -18.10 4.59 8.40
N ALA A 35 -18.90 3.56 8.67
CA ALA A 35 -18.87 2.31 7.92
C ALA A 35 -19.28 2.51 6.43
N GLN A 36 -20.24 3.39 6.15
CA GLN A 36 -20.62 3.72 4.78
C GLN A 36 -19.57 4.56 4.04
N GLU A 37 -18.87 5.46 4.73
CA GLU A 37 -17.79 6.26 4.17
C GLU A 37 -16.56 5.41 3.84
N GLU A 38 -16.19 4.50 4.74
CA GLU A 38 -15.16 3.49 4.48
C GLU A 38 -15.52 2.63 3.26
N VAL A 39 -16.75 2.11 3.18
CA VAL A 39 -17.22 1.34 2.01
C VAL A 39 -17.21 2.16 0.72
N LYS A 40 -17.51 3.46 0.79
CA LYS A 40 -17.44 4.36 -0.38
C LYS A 40 -15.99 4.63 -0.81
N ARG A 41 -15.06 4.76 0.13
CA ARG A 41 -13.61 4.90 -0.14
C ARG A 41 -13.07 3.63 -0.80
N PHE A 42 -13.36 2.45 -0.24
CA PHE A 42 -12.98 1.16 -0.80
C PHE A 42 -13.60 0.90 -2.18
N LYS A 43 -14.78 1.43 -2.47
CA LYS A 43 -15.40 1.35 -3.80
C LYS A 43 -14.72 2.28 -4.81
N LYS A 44 -14.40 3.52 -4.44
CA LYS A 44 -13.72 4.48 -5.33
C LYS A 44 -12.28 4.07 -5.68
N GLU A 45 -11.55 3.45 -4.77
CA GLU A 45 -10.19 2.97 -5.05
C GLU A 45 -10.12 1.77 -5.99
N LYS A 46 -11.16 0.91 -5.98
CA LYS A 46 -11.23 -0.24 -6.90
C LYS A 46 -11.53 0.15 -8.35
N ASP A 47 -12.06 1.35 -8.59
CA ASP A 47 -12.41 1.84 -9.93
C ASP A 47 -11.23 2.48 -10.69
N VAL A 48 -10.09 2.73 -10.02
CA VAL A 48 -8.90 3.25 -10.71
C VAL A 48 -8.11 2.10 -11.33
N ALA A 49 -8.30 1.90 -12.64
CA ALA A 49 -7.48 0.99 -13.43
C ALA A 49 -6.03 1.51 -13.52
N TRP A 50 -5.15 1.01 -12.64
CA TRP A 50 -3.75 1.40 -12.61
C TRP A 50 -3.01 0.93 -13.86
N ARG A 51 -2.49 1.87 -14.65
CA ARG A 51 -1.67 1.58 -15.84
C ARG A 51 -0.35 0.87 -15.51
N PHE A 52 0.23 1.16 -14.35
CA PHE A 52 1.50 0.63 -13.91
C PHE A 52 1.38 -0.02 -12.54
N LYS A 53 1.80 -1.28 -12.42
CA LYS A 53 1.81 -2.01 -11.13
C LYS A 53 2.61 -1.28 -10.06
N GLY A 54 3.72 -0.63 -10.43
CA GLY A 54 4.54 0.14 -9.50
C GLY A 54 3.78 1.29 -8.84
N ASN A 55 2.97 2.02 -9.62
CA ASN A 55 2.20 3.16 -9.11
C ASN A 55 1.14 2.70 -8.10
N ARG A 56 0.48 1.58 -8.38
CA ARG A 56 -0.47 0.97 -7.45
C ARG A 56 0.19 0.66 -6.10
N VAL A 57 1.35 0.02 -6.12
CA VAL A 57 2.08 -0.33 -4.88
C VAL A 57 2.51 0.91 -4.10
N GLN A 58 2.90 2.00 -4.78
CA GLN A 58 3.21 3.27 -4.10
C GLN A 58 1.98 3.91 -3.50
N PHE A 59 0.85 3.87 -4.21
CA PHE A 59 -0.41 4.41 -3.72
C PHE A 59 -0.88 3.66 -2.47
N GLU A 60 -0.91 2.33 -2.53
CA GLU A 60 -1.27 1.47 -1.38
C GLU A 60 -0.37 1.75 -0.16
N PHE A 61 0.95 1.84 -0.36
CA PHE A 61 1.87 2.19 0.73
C PHE A 61 1.60 3.59 1.32
N ASN A 62 1.26 4.57 0.49
CA ASN A 62 0.96 5.92 0.97
C ASN A 62 -0.36 5.96 1.75
N GLU A 63 -1.38 5.22 1.30
CA GLU A 63 -2.65 5.08 2.02
C GLU A 63 -2.45 4.40 3.38
N ASP A 64 -1.64 3.34 3.45
CA ASP A 64 -1.30 2.67 4.71
C ASP A 64 -0.65 3.64 5.72
N ILE A 65 0.28 4.49 5.26
CA ILE A 65 0.92 5.51 6.10
C ILE A 65 -0.09 6.59 6.53
N ALA A 66 -0.99 6.99 5.64
CA ALA A 66 -2.03 7.96 5.96
C ALA A 66 -3.02 7.42 7.01
N ASP A 67 -3.37 6.14 6.94
CA ASP A 67 -4.27 5.51 7.90
C ASP A 67 -3.56 5.30 9.25
N ASN A 68 -2.29 4.91 9.28
CA ASN A 68 -1.49 4.90 10.51
C ASN A 68 -1.42 6.29 11.17
N ARG A 69 -1.30 7.36 10.37
CA ARG A 69 -1.32 8.73 10.87
C ARG A 69 -2.66 9.06 11.55
N LYS A 70 -3.80 8.68 10.95
CA LYS A 70 -5.12 8.88 11.58
C LYS A 70 -5.25 8.11 12.90
N GLN A 71 -4.72 6.89 12.96
CA GLN A 71 -4.71 6.10 14.21
C GLN A 71 -3.83 6.75 15.29
N ILE A 72 -2.70 7.35 14.89
CA ILE A 72 -1.85 8.13 15.79
C ILE A 72 -2.62 9.34 16.33
N ASP A 73 -3.24 10.14 15.46
CA ASP A 73 -4.03 11.31 15.85
C ASP A 73 -5.14 10.90 16.86
N TRP A 74 -5.90 9.84 16.54
CA TRP A 74 -6.91 9.27 17.44
C TRP A 74 -6.34 8.81 18.79
N SER A 75 -5.18 8.14 18.78
CA SER A 75 -4.54 7.65 20.00
C SER A 75 -4.09 8.79 20.93
N ILE A 76 -3.68 9.92 20.34
CA ILE A 76 -3.30 11.14 21.07
C ILE A 76 -4.52 11.75 21.74
N GLU A 77 -5.62 11.91 21.01
CA GLU A 77 -6.88 12.45 21.52
C GLU A 77 -7.44 11.63 22.70
N HIS A 78 -7.26 10.31 22.68
CA HIS A 78 -7.77 9.40 23.70
C HIS A 78 -6.74 9.06 24.80
N GLY A 79 -5.59 9.74 24.82
CA GLY A 79 -4.55 9.54 25.84
C GLY A 79 -3.87 8.17 25.82
N LYS A 80 -3.98 7.41 24.73
CA LYS A 80 -3.40 6.06 24.56
C LYS A 80 -1.94 6.13 24.14
N THR A 81 -1.09 6.65 25.03
CA THR A 81 0.33 6.91 24.73
C THR A 81 1.14 5.65 24.41
N GLY A 82 0.80 4.49 24.97
CA GLY A 82 1.45 3.21 24.65
C GLY A 82 1.23 2.80 23.19
N TYR A 83 -0.03 2.73 22.78
CA TYR A 83 -0.44 2.41 21.41
C TYR A 83 0.11 3.43 20.39
N CYS A 84 0.11 4.72 20.74
CA CYS A 84 0.71 5.78 19.94
C CYS A 84 2.20 5.49 19.62
N ARG A 85 2.99 5.11 20.64
CA ARG A 85 4.42 4.79 20.45
C ARG A 85 4.63 3.58 19.56
N GLU A 86 3.81 2.54 19.72
CA GLU A 86 3.86 1.34 18.88
C GLU A 86 3.59 1.68 17.41
N LEU A 87 2.52 2.44 17.13
CA LEU A 87 2.18 2.89 15.78
C LEU A 87 3.29 3.75 15.15
N ILE A 88 3.90 4.65 15.91
CA ILE A 88 5.02 5.46 15.43
C ILE A 88 6.22 4.57 15.09
N ALA A 89 6.55 3.61 15.95
CA ALA A 89 7.66 2.69 15.72
C ALA A 89 7.43 1.80 14.49
N GLU A 90 6.20 1.31 14.31
CA GLU A 90 5.79 0.55 13.13
C GLU A 90 5.88 1.39 11.86
N THR A 91 5.31 2.60 11.88
CA THR A 91 5.34 3.54 10.74
C THR A 91 6.77 3.85 10.32
N LEU A 92 7.66 4.12 11.28
CA LEU A 92 9.09 4.33 11.02
C LEU A 92 9.77 3.09 10.43
N THR A 93 9.42 1.90 10.93
CA THR A 93 9.94 0.63 10.41
C THR A 93 9.50 0.39 8.96
N ASN A 94 8.24 0.68 8.64
CA ASN A 94 7.70 0.54 7.29
C ASN A 94 8.37 1.51 6.30
N ILE A 95 8.59 2.77 6.72
CA ILE A 95 9.35 3.76 5.93
C ILE A 95 10.79 3.30 5.70
N LYS A 96 11.48 2.81 6.74
CA LYS A 96 12.86 2.30 6.62
C LYS A 96 12.95 1.12 5.66
N LYS A 97 12.03 0.15 5.78
CA LYS A 97 11.91 -0.98 4.85
C LYS A 97 11.71 -0.48 3.43
N ARG A 98 10.78 0.45 3.19
CA ARG A 98 10.52 1.01 1.86
C ARG A 98 11.75 1.70 1.27
N ASN A 99 12.44 2.52 2.06
CA ASN A 99 13.66 3.21 1.63
C ASN A 99 14.78 2.21 1.28
N LYS A 100 14.92 1.11 2.02
CA LYS A 100 15.86 0.02 1.68
C LYS A 100 15.54 -0.58 0.32
N LEU A 101 14.26 -0.86 0.03
CA LEU A 101 13.84 -1.40 -1.26
C LEU A 101 14.07 -0.42 -2.42
N ILE A 102 13.85 0.88 -2.19
CA ILE A 102 14.14 1.92 -3.20
C ILE A 102 15.63 1.96 -3.51
N ARG A 103 16.50 1.91 -2.48
CA ARG A 103 17.95 1.85 -2.67
C ARG A 103 18.37 0.62 -3.47
N ILE A 104 17.82 -0.56 -3.16
CA ILE A 104 18.07 -1.79 -3.94
C ILE A 104 17.65 -1.61 -5.39
N ALA A 105 16.48 -1.01 -5.65
CA ALA A 105 16.01 -0.78 -7.02
C ALA A 105 16.88 0.21 -7.80
N ASP A 106 17.53 1.18 -7.13
CA ASP A 106 18.37 2.19 -7.77
C ASP A 106 19.80 1.68 -8.00
N THR A 107 20.36 0.91 -7.07
CA THR A 107 21.72 0.36 -7.19
C THR A 107 21.80 -0.84 -8.12
N SER A 108 20.73 -1.62 -8.25
CA SER A 108 20.71 -2.82 -9.07
C SER A 108 20.43 -2.58 -10.56
N GLU A 109 21.12 -3.29 -11.44
CA GLU A 109 20.77 -3.35 -12.87
C GLU A 109 19.41 -4.05 -13.12
N GLY A 110 19.01 -4.92 -12.19
CA GLY A 110 17.73 -5.60 -12.20
C GLY A 110 16.55 -4.69 -11.84
N GLY A 111 16.80 -3.59 -11.12
CA GLY A 111 15.81 -2.60 -10.69
C GLY A 111 14.73 -3.20 -9.80
N TRP A 112 13.47 -2.81 -10.02
CA TRP A 112 12.31 -3.38 -9.31
C TRP A 112 12.15 -4.90 -9.48
N GLY A 113 12.77 -5.50 -10.50
CA GLY A 113 12.81 -6.96 -10.65
C GLY A 113 13.63 -7.65 -9.55
N THR A 114 14.69 -7.00 -9.08
CA THR A 114 15.53 -7.45 -7.97
C THR A 114 14.78 -7.34 -6.65
N VAL A 115 14.12 -6.21 -6.41
CA VAL A 115 13.30 -5.99 -5.21
C VAL A 115 12.29 -7.13 -5.02
N LYS A 116 11.57 -7.51 -6.09
CA LYS A 116 10.60 -8.61 -6.02
C LYS A 116 11.22 -9.95 -5.61
N LEU A 117 12.44 -10.24 -6.06
CA LEU A 117 13.17 -11.46 -5.72
C LEU A 117 13.80 -11.37 -4.32
N TYR A 118 14.18 -10.18 -3.89
CA TYR A 118 14.68 -9.88 -2.56
C TYR A 118 13.58 -10.09 -1.51
N GLU A 119 12.37 -9.58 -1.75
CA GLU A 119 11.22 -9.76 -0.86
C GLU A 119 10.75 -11.22 -0.77
N SER A 120 10.89 -12.01 -1.86
CA SER A 120 10.45 -13.41 -1.87
C SER A 120 11.30 -14.38 -1.02
N ASN A 121 12.44 -13.95 -0.48
CA ASN A 121 13.32 -14.80 0.32
C ASN A 121 13.47 -14.23 1.76
N PRO A 122 12.61 -14.64 2.72
CA PRO A 122 12.55 -14.05 4.07
C PRO A 122 13.68 -14.47 5.02
N VAL A 123 14.64 -15.31 4.60
CA VAL A 123 15.54 -16.04 5.52
C VAL A 123 16.88 -15.32 5.83
N ALA A 124 17.12 -14.11 5.31
CA ALA A 124 18.43 -13.46 5.45
C ALA A 124 18.48 -12.41 6.57
N SER A 125 19.55 -12.46 7.38
CA SER A 125 19.96 -11.42 8.32
C SER A 125 20.66 -10.26 7.58
N ASP A 126 20.65 -9.03 8.12
CA ASP A 126 21.19 -7.81 7.48
C ASP A 126 22.67 -7.97 7.04
N SER A 127 23.44 -8.87 7.66
CA SER A 127 24.83 -9.18 7.27
C SER A 127 24.96 -9.93 5.93
N GLU A 128 23.91 -10.58 5.45
CA GLU A 128 23.90 -11.36 4.20
C GLU A 128 23.21 -10.63 3.04
N ASP A 129 22.81 -9.37 3.26
CA ASP A 129 22.01 -8.62 2.29
C ASP A 129 22.73 -8.38 0.97
N GLU A 130 24.01 -8.04 0.99
CA GLU A 130 24.78 -7.82 -0.24
C GLU A 130 24.84 -9.08 -1.11
N ALA A 131 25.08 -10.24 -0.50
CA ALA A 131 25.06 -11.52 -1.21
C ALA A 131 23.66 -11.84 -1.76
N LYS A 132 22.60 -11.50 -1.02
CA LYS A 132 21.21 -11.69 -1.45
C LYS A 132 20.81 -10.76 -2.59
N ILE A 133 21.20 -9.49 -2.54
CA ILE A 133 20.97 -8.51 -3.61
C ILE A 133 21.66 -8.99 -4.88
N ASN A 134 22.93 -9.39 -4.81
CA ASN A 134 23.66 -9.93 -5.94
C ASN A 134 23.03 -11.20 -6.54
N ARG A 135 22.50 -12.11 -5.71
CA ARG A 135 21.75 -13.29 -6.19
C ARG A 135 20.43 -12.90 -6.86
N ALA A 136 19.69 -11.94 -6.28
CA ALA A 136 18.45 -11.43 -6.82
C ALA A 136 18.67 -10.71 -8.15
N ASP A 137 19.74 -9.91 -8.26
CA ASP A 137 20.16 -9.22 -9.48
C ASP A 137 20.48 -10.18 -10.61
N ASN A 138 21.34 -11.16 -10.34
CA ASN A 138 21.68 -12.17 -11.33
C ASN A 138 20.45 -12.94 -11.82
N LYS A 139 19.50 -13.24 -10.92
CA LYS A 139 18.22 -13.88 -11.29
C LYS A 139 17.33 -12.94 -12.10
N ALA A 140 17.23 -11.65 -11.74
CA ALA A 140 16.46 -10.65 -12.46
C ALA A 140 17.02 -10.43 -13.88
N LEU A 141 18.34 -10.32 -14.00
CA LEU A 141 19.05 -10.18 -15.28
C LEU A 141 18.87 -11.41 -16.17
N LYS A 142 18.97 -12.63 -15.63
CA LYS A 142 18.67 -13.87 -16.38
C LYS A 142 17.23 -13.88 -16.89
N LYS A 143 16.25 -13.48 -16.07
CA LYS A 143 14.85 -13.36 -16.51
C LYS A 143 14.69 -12.33 -17.63
N LYS A 144 15.33 -11.15 -17.52
CA LYS A 144 15.33 -10.13 -18.58
C LYS A 144 15.91 -10.67 -19.89
N LYS A 145 17.08 -11.35 -19.83
CA LYS A 145 17.75 -11.94 -21.00
C LYS A 145 16.95 -13.08 -21.66
N ASN A 146 16.28 -13.92 -20.87
CA ASN A 146 15.45 -15.00 -21.40
C ASN A 146 14.16 -14.46 -22.04
N ALA A 147 13.56 -13.40 -21.48
CA ALA A 147 12.41 -12.74 -22.06
C ALA A 147 12.72 -12.05 -23.40
N THR A 148 13.97 -11.63 -23.63
CA THR A 148 14.42 -11.10 -24.93
C THR A 148 14.75 -12.21 -25.93
N LYS A 149 15.30 -13.35 -25.49
CA LYS A 149 15.59 -14.50 -26.36
C LYS A 149 14.34 -15.27 -26.80
N GLY A 150 13.35 -15.44 -25.92
CA GLY A 150 12.07 -16.06 -26.31
C GLY A 150 11.24 -15.26 -27.32
N LYS A 151 11.66 -14.03 -27.67
CA LYS A 151 11.07 -13.21 -28.73
C LYS A 151 11.82 -13.29 -30.06
N SER A 152 13.03 -13.88 -30.10
CA SER A 152 13.82 -14.05 -31.33
C SER A 152 13.64 -15.40 -32.00
N ASP A 153 12.96 -16.35 -31.35
CA ASP A 153 12.94 -17.76 -31.80
C ASP A 153 11.62 -18.15 -32.53
N ASP A 154 10.67 -17.23 -32.70
CA ASP A 154 9.60 -17.34 -33.71
C ASP A 154 10.11 -16.84 -35.09
N VAL A 155 11.30 -17.30 -35.48
CA VAL A 155 11.71 -17.26 -36.89
C VAL A 155 10.97 -18.40 -37.58
N ILE A 156 9.76 -18.11 -38.06
CA ILE A 156 9.19 -18.84 -39.20
C ILE A 156 10.24 -18.73 -40.31
N THR A 157 10.79 -19.88 -40.70
CA THR A 157 11.72 -20.04 -41.81
C THR A 157 11.06 -19.64 -43.12
N PHE A 158 11.02 -18.33 -43.41
CA PHE A 158 10.67 -17.86 -44.75
C PHE A 158 11.89 -18.05 -45.67
N SER A 159 11.69 -18.87 -46.70
CA SER A 159 12.65 -19.07 -47.79
C SER A 159 13.11 -17.73 -48.39
N PRO A 160 14.37 -17.64 -48.86
CA PRO A 160 14.92 -16.37 -49.32
C PRO A 160 14.45 -16.09 -50.74
N VAL A 161 13.52 -15.14 -50.89
CA VAL A 161 13.34 -14.45 -52.17
C VAL A 161 13.31 -12.93 -51.93
N CYS A 162 14.48 -12.34 -52.20
CA CYS A 162 14.75 -11.01 -52.80
C CYS A 162 14.13 -9.70 -52.27
N CYS A 163 15.06 -8.76 -51.96
CA CYS A 163 15.07 -7.30 -52.21
C CYS A 163 14.00 -6.37 -51.60
N CYS A 164 14.39 -5.53 -50.63
CA CYS A 164 14.69 -4.09 -50.83
C CYS A 164 14.88 -3.32 -49.50
N SER A 165 16.06 -2.71 -49.36
CA SER A 165 16.39 -1.37 -48.84
C SER A 165 15.64 -0.73 -47.64
N HIS A 166 16.48 -0.27 -46.69
CA HIS A 166 16.35 0.93 -45.83
C HIS A 166 15.28 0.96 -44.72
N ALA A 167 15.72 0.85 -43.47
CA ALA A 167 15.92 1.99 -42.56
C ALA A 167 16.09 1.53 -41.10
N ARG A 168 17.23 1.88 -40.49
CA ARG A 168 17.45 1.81 -39.04
C ARG A 168 16.67 2.95 -38.38
N ALA A 169 15.75 2.64 -37.46
CA ALA A 169 15.20 3.60 -36.52
C ALA A 169 15.72 3.28 -35.11
N LEU A 170 16.52 4.22 -34.59
CA LEU A 170 17.14 4.20 -33.27
C LEU A 170 16.07 4.40 -32.18
N TRP A 171 16.12 3.54 -31.17
CA TRP A 171 15.36 3.70 -29.94
C TRP A 171 15.87 4.92 -29.17
N ARG A 172 15.07 5.98 -29.11
CA ARG A 172 15.34 7.15 -28.27
C ARG A 172 14.41 7.08 -27.06
N TRP A 173 14.93 6.54 -25.96
CA TRP A 173 14.25 6.63 -24.66
C TRP A 173 14.36 8.06 -24.14
N SER A 174 13.23 8.71 -23.93
CA SER A 174 13.15 10.03 -23.31
C SER A 174 13.53 9.93 -21.84
N ARG A 175 14.71 10.44 -21.53
CA ARG A 175 15.25 10.70 -20.19
C ARG A 175 14.35 11.71 -19.48
N TRP A 176 13.64 11.28 -18.44
CA TRP A 176 12.98 12.21 -17.52
C TRP A 176 14.05 12.82 -16.62
N SER A 177 14.29 14.11 -16.79
CA SER A 177 15.16 14.91 -15.94
C SER A 177 14.29 15.57 -14.87
N PHE A 178 14.41 15.15 -13.62
CA PHE A 178 13.99 15.98 -12.50
C PHE A 178 15.17 16.89 -12.14
N SER A 179 14.98 18.19 -12.35
CA SER A 179 15.88 19.22 -11.82
C SER A 179 15.73 19.28 -10.29
N ARG A 180 16.86 19.56 -9.64
CA ARG A 180 17.08 19.59 -8.19
C ARG A 180 16.19 20.60 -7.47
#